data_AF-A0A4V1AW86-F1
#
_entry.id   AF-A0A4V1AW86-F1
#
_cell.length_a   1.000
_cell.length_b   1.000
_cell.length_c   1.000
_cell.angle_alpha   90.00
_cell.angle_beta   90.00
_cell.angle_gamma   90.00
#
_symmetry.space_group_name_H-M   'P 1'
#
loop_
_entity.id
_entity.type
_entity.pdbx_description
1 polymer ?
#
loop_
_entity_poly.entity_id
_entity_poly.type
_entity_poly.pdbx_seq_one_letter_code
_entity_poly.pdbx_strand_id
1 'polypeptide(L)'
;MKIKQTALALSVLLPSFYFPAASYAEQEIGDREVILSGSGISGSGFDTTSVAIDGQFGQFWSKALEFGFRQNVGFADTEETSRLSGATRIFSDYHFDYNAWQPFVGASAGVQYGSGVNDAFIIGPEVGVKYYVKEKTFITGRVSYLFDVDEDVDDGSTFYSLGIGFNF
;
A
#
# COMPACT_ATOMS: atom_id res chain seq x y z
N MET A 1 -16.01 16.48 44.35
CA MET A 1 -15.44 17.38 43.32
C MET A 1 -15.58 16.66 41.98
N LYS A 2 -16.46 17.14 41.08
CA LYS A 2 -16.87 16.46 39.84
C LYS A 2 -15.85 16.74 38.73
N ILE A 3 -15.21 15.69 38.21
CA ILE A 3 -14.32 15.76 37.05
C ILE A 3 -15.21 15.77 35.80
N LYS A 4 -15.12 16.85 35.02
CA LYS A 4 -15.88 17.07 33.79
C LYS A 4 -15.37 16.14 32.69
N GLN A 5 -16.28 15.42 32.05
CA GLN A 5 -16.05 14.71 30.80
C GLN A 5 -15.81 15.73 29.68
N THR A 6 -14.61 15.76 29.12
CA THR A 6 -14.34 16.44 27.84
C THR A 6 -14.55 15.44 26.71
N ALA A 7 -15.72 15.50 26.09
CA ALA A 7 -15.98 14.84 24.82
C ALA A 7 -15.27 15.63 23.71
N LEU A 8 -14.26 15.03 23.08
CA LEU A 8 -13.63 15.55 21.88
C LEU A 8 -14.49 15.11 20.68
N ALA A 9 -15.33 16.02 20.18
CA ALA A 9 -16.07 15.81 18.94
C ALA A 9 -15.11 15.98 17.76
N LEU A 10 -14.71 14.88 17.14
CA LEU A 10 -13.94 14.87 15.90
C LEU A 10 -14.90 15.05 14.72
N SER A 11 -15.18 16.30 14.34
CA SER A 11 -15.92 16.59 13.11
C SER A 11 -14.98 16.53 11.91
N VAL A 12 -15.02 15.42 11.18
CA VAL A 12 -14.35 15.27 9.89
C VAL A 12 -15.09 16.15 8.87
N LEU A 13 -14.50 17.29 8.53
CA LEU A 13 -14.88 18.11 7.37
C LEU A 13 -14.33 17.42 6.12
N LEU A 14 -15.18 16.65 5.41
CA LEU A 14 -14.89 16.16 4.07
C LEU A 14 -15.13 17.31 3.07
N PRO A 15 -14.10 17.86 2.41
CA PRO A 15 -14.32 18.78 1.31
C PRO A 15 -14.95 18.02 0.14
N SER A 16 -16.17 18.41 -0.23
CA SER A 16 -16.87 17.88 -1.40
C SER A 16 -16.22 18.41 -2.68
N PHE A 17 -15.26 17.67 -3.23
CA PHE A 17 -14.71 17.96 -4.55
C PHE A 17 -15.68 17.47 -5.63
N TYR A 18 -16.31 18.41 -6.34
CA TYR A 18 -17.06 18.11 -7.57
C TYR A 18 -16.06 18.00 -8.73
N PHE A 19 -15.84 16.79 -9.22
CA PHE A 19 -15.13 16.55 -10.48
C PHE A 19 -16.16 16.25 -11.60
N PRO A 20 -16.03 16.86 -12.80
CA PRO A 20 -16.87 16.50 -13.93
C PRO A 20 -16.66 15.02 -14.28
N ALA A 21 -17.76 14.30 -14.46
CA ALA A 21 -17.79 12.89 -14.83
C ALA A 21 -17.27 12.72 -16.27
N ALA A 22 -15.95 12.68 -16.42
CA ALA A 22 -15.36 11.96 -17.54
C ALA A 22 -15.53 10.47 -17.24
N SER A 23 -16.17 9.74 -18.17
CA SER A 23 -16.33 8.28 -18.12
C SER A 23 -14.95 7.63 -18.27
N TYR A 24 -14.15 7.69 -17.21
CA TYR A 24 -12.99 6.83 -17.05
C TYR A 24 -13.51 5.46 -16.66
N ALA A 25 -13.11 4.43 -17.39
CA ALA A 25 -13.62 3.11 -17.07
C ALA A 25 -13.16 2.66 -15.69
N GLU A 26 -14.06 1.90 -15.09
CA GLU A 26 -14.11 1.58 -13.68
C GLU A 26 -13.64 0.13 -13.46
N GLN A 27 -13.29 -0.19 -12.22
CA GLN A 27 -13.05 -1.56 -11.78
C GLN A 27 -14.37 -2.32 -11.89
N GLU A 28 -14.36 -3.49 -12.54
CA GLU A 28 -15.54 -4.34 -12.67
C GLU A 28 -15.46 -5.57 -11.77
N ILE A 29 -16.63 -6.14 -11.46
CA ILE A 29 -16.70 -7.38 -10.70
C ILE A 29 -16.02 -8.49 -11.51
N GLY A 30 -15.02 -9.13 -10.92
CA GLY A 30 -14.24 -10.18 -11.56
C GLY A 30 -12.95 -9.70 -12.24
N ASP A 31 -12.75 -8.38 -12.37
CA ASP A 31 -11.48 -7.85 -12.85
C ASP A 31 -10.33 -8.34 -11.97
N ARG A 32 -9.20 -8.66 -12.61
CA ARG A 32 -7.94 -8.89 -11.95
C ARG A 32 -7.09 -7.64 -12.03
N GLU A 33 -6.18 -7.51 -11.08
CA GLU A 33 -5.27 -6.37 -10.99
C GLU A 33 -3.84 -6.86 -10.86
N VAL A 34 -2.94 -6.21 -11.59
CA VAL A 34 -1.50 -6.28 -11.34
C VAL A 34 -0.98 -4.87 -11.13
N ILE A 35 -0.23 -4.66 -10.04
CA ILE A 35 0.55 -3.45 -9.82
C ILE A 35 2.02 -3.83 -9.76
N LEU A 36 2.85 -3.00 -10.39
CA LEU A 36 4.29 -3.05 -10.25
C LEU A 36 4.80 -1.68 -9.80
N SER A 37 5.67 -1.69 -8.80
CA SER A 37 6.40 -0.52 -8.33
C SER A 37 7.83 -0.89 -7.96
N GLY A 38 8.69 0.12 -7.95
CA GLY A 38 10.07 -0.05 -7.54
C GLY A 38 10.71 1.28 -7.21
N SER A 39 11.80 1.20 -6.45
CA SER A 39 12.60 2.35 -6.04
C SER A 39 14.07 1.98 -6.04
N GLY A 40 14.94 2.96 -6.27
CA GLY A 40 16.38 2.78 -6.20
C GLY A 40 17.09 4.05 -5.81
N ILE A 41 18.15 3.94 -5.02
CA ILE A 41 19.04 5.04 -4.65
C ILE A 41 20.47 4.52 -4.60
N SER A 42 21.42 5.32 -5.09
CA SER A 42 22.86 5.04 -4.97
C SER A 42 23.62 6.29 -4.55
N GLY A 43 24.61 6.10 -3.69
CA GLY A 43 25.60 7.13 -3.36
C GLY A 43 26.56 7.38 -4.53
N SER A 44 27.32 8.48 -4.44
CA SER A 44 28.41 8.74 -5.38
C SER A 44 29.42 7.57 -5.35
N GLY A 45 29.74 6.99 -6.50
CA GLY A 45 30.65 5.84 -6.55
C GLY A 45 29.98 4.47 -6.38
N PHE A 46 28.67 4.42 -6.10
CA PHE A 46 27.90 3.20 -5.83
C PHE A 46 28.25 2.46 -4.53
N ASP A 47 29.05 3.07 -3.65
CA ASP A 47 29.48 2.52 -2.36
C ASP A 47 28.32 2.22 -1.39
N THR A 48 27.16 2.82 -1.64
CA THR A 48 25.89 2.48 -0.99
C THR A 48 24.80 2.45 -2.05
N THR A 49 24.15 1.32 -2.21
CA THR A 49 23.08 1.12 -3.18
C THR A 49 21.90 0.45 -2.51
N SER A 50 20.69 0.93 -2.73
CA SER A 50 19.47 0.27 -2.26
C SER A 50 18.45 0.22 -3.39
N VAL A 51 17.83 -0.94 -3.56
CA VAL A 51 16.82 -1.22 -4.59
C VAL A 51 15.66 -1.95 -3.92
N ALA A 52 14.43 -1.60 -4.28
CA ALA A 52 13.25 -2.34 -3.85
C ALA A 52 12.27 -2.50 -5.01
N ILE A 53 11.58 -3.63 -5.03
CA ILE A 53 10.53 -3.97 -5.98
C ILE A 53 9.31 -4.45 -5.18
N ASP A 54 8.13 -3.95 -5.52
CA ASP A 54 6.85 -4.38 -4.96
C ASP A 54 5.91 -4.74 -6.11
N GLY A 55 5.42 -5.99 -6.07
CA GLY A 55 4.44 -6.53 -6.98
C GLY A 55 3.15 -6.88 -6.22
N GLN A 56 2.02 -6.58 -6.83
CA GLN A 56 0.69 -6.95 -6.33
C GLN A 56 -0.05 -7.74 -7.39
N PHE A 57 -0.81 -8.72 -6.94
CA PHE A 57 -1.89 -9.31 -7.71
C PHE A 57 -3.18 -9.28 -6.89
N GLY A 58 -4.27 -8.81 -7.47
CA GLY A 58 -5.58 -8.74 -6.83
C GLY A 58 -6.70 -9.17 -7.75
N GLN A 59 -7.87 -9.42 -7.15
CA GLN A 59 -9.11 -9.68 -7.85
C GLN A 59 -10.25 -8.93 -7.18
N PHE A 60 -11.08 -8.29 -7.99
CA PHE A 60 -12.27 -7.57 -7.57
C PHE A 60 -13.44 -8.54 -7.38
N TRP A 61 -13.96 -8.61 -6.16
CA TRP A 61 -15.13 -9.40 -5.79
C TRP A 61 -16.43 -8.59 -5.87
N SER A 62 -16.28 -7.27 -5.81
CA SER A 62 -17.29 -6.29 -6.20
C SER A 62 -16.56 -5.11 -6.85
N LYS A 63 -17.29 -4.09 -7.31
CA LYS A 63 -16.67 -2.85 -7.79
C LYS A 63 -15.80 -2.13 -6.74
N ALA A 64 -16.10 -2.35 -5.45
CA ALA A 64 -15.38 -1.69 -4.36
C ALA A 64 -14.35 -2.62 -3.69
N LEU A 65 -14.61 -3.92 -3.63
CA LEU A 65 -13.87 -4.84 -2.77
C LEU A 65 -12.86 -5.66 -3.58
N GLU A 66 -11.59 -5.48 -3.28
CA GLU A 66 -10.46 -6.21 -3.85
C GLU A 66 -9.83 -7.12 -2.78
N PHE A 67 -9.41 -8.32 -3.18
CA PHE A 67 -8.56 -9.18 -2.37
C PHE A 67 -7.38 -9.67 -3.21
N GLY A 68 -6.24 -9.90 -2.57
CA GLY A 68 -5.08 -10.39 -3.28
C GLY A 68 -3.88 -10.64 -2.40
N PHE A 69 -2.73 -10.69 -3.04
CA PHE A 69 -1.44 -10.78 -2.38
C PHE A 69 -0.42 -9.80 -2.95
N ARG A 70 0.61 -9.54 -2.16
CA ARG A 70 1.70 -8.62 -2.44
C ARG A 70 3.01 -9.29 -2.10
N GLN A 71 3.98 -9.07 -2.96
CA GLN A 71 5.36 -9.49 -2.78
C GLN A 71 6.25 -8.26 -2.84
N ASN A 72 7.00 -8.03 -1.77
CA ASN A 72 8.07 -7.06 -1.73
C ASN A 72 9.42 -7.77 -1.67
N VAL A 73 10.42 -7.24 -2.37
CA VAL A 73 11.82 -7.63 -2.26
C VAL A 73 12.66 -6.37 -2.22
N GLY A 74 13.50 -6.25 -1.21
CA GLY A 74 14.46 -5.16 -1.02
C GLY A 74 15.88 -5.68 -0.96
N PHE A 75 16.81 -4.95 -1.58
CA PHE A 75 18.24 -5.20 -1.53
C PHE A 75 18.94 -3.91 -1.13
N ALA A 76 19.79 -3.97 -0.11
CA ALA A 76 20.60 -2.84 0.34
C ALA A 76 22.05 -3.28 0.49
N ASP A 77 22.94 -2.65 -0.27
CA ASP A 77 24.37 -2.87 -0.28
C ASP A 77 25.08 -1.63 0.26
N THR A 78 26.05 -1.87 1.12
CA THR A 78 26.91 -0.86 1.77
C THR A 78 28.34 -1.39 1.75
N GLU A 79 29.34 -0.53 1.92
CA GLU A 79 30.77 -0.93 1.93
C GLU A 79 31.09 -2.10 2.87
N GLU A 80 30.34 -2.26 3.96
CA GLU A 80 30.56 -3.29 4.98
C GLU A 80 29.71 -4.55 4.78
N THR A 81 28.52 -4.43 4.18
CA THR A 81 27.56 -5.53 4.16
C THR A 81 26.46 -5.36 3.10
N SER A 82 25.92 -6.51 2.68
CA SER A 82 24.73 -6.60 1.84
C SER A 82 23.58 -7.25 2.60
N ARG A 83 22.38 -6.69 2.44
CA ARG A 83 21.15 -7.14 3.08
C ARG A 83 20.08 -7.39 2.03
N LEU A 84 19.37 -8.50 2.18
CA LEU A 84 18.20 -8.84 1.38
C LEU A 84 17.00 -8.94 2.32
N SER A 85 15.93 -8.24 2.00
CA SER A 85 14.66 -8.30 2.71
C SER A 85 13.54 -8.68 1.75
N GLY A 86 12.51 -9.32 2.28
CA GLY A 86 11.31 -9.67 1.55
C GLY A 86 10.10 -9.64 2.45
N ALA A 87 8.92 -9.46 1.85
CA ALA A 87 7.66 -9.62 2.54
C ALA A 87 6.59 -10.17 1.59
N THR A 88 5.85 -11.17 2.07
CA THR A 88 4.71 -11.76 1.37
C THR A 88 3.46 -11.49 2.20
N ARG A 89 2.49 -10.80 1.62
CA ARG A 89 1.28 -10.33 2.33
C ARG A 89 0.03 -10.64 1.54
N ILE A 90 -1.05 -11.00 2.22
CA ILE A 90 -2.40 -10.94 1.68
C ILE A 90 -3.04 -9.60 2.04
N PHE A 91 -4.04 -9.18 1.29
CA PHE A 91 -4.74 -7.91 1.55
C PHE A 91 -6.22 -7.94 1.20
N SER A 92 -6.93 -6.96 1.76
CA SER A 92 -8.30 -6.61 1.41
C SER A 92 -8.45 -5.10 1.38
N ASP A 93 -8.90 -4.57 0.24
CA ASP A 93 -9.05 -3.14 0.01
C ASP A 93 -10.49 -2.80 -0.39
N TYR A 94 -11.02 -1.75 0.22
CA TYR A 94 -12.30 -1.14 -0.14
C TYR A 94 -12.06 0.18 -0.87
N HIS A 95 -12.47 0.22 -2.12
CA HIS A 95 -12.35 1.35 -3.04
C HIS A 95 -13.61 2.20 -3.01
N PHE A 96 -13.40 3.52 -2.97
CA PHE A 96 -14.47 4.49 -3.11
C PHE A 96 -14.48 5.03 -4.55
N ASP A 97 -15.64 4.96 -5.19
CA ASP A 97 -15.80 5.44 -6.56
C ASP A 97 -15.89 6.97 -6.62
N TYR A 98 -14.82 7.60 -7.10
CA TYR A 98 -14.77 9.01 -7.48
C TYR A 98 -14.28 9.18 -8.93
N ASN A 99 -14.81 8.35 -9.85
CA ASN A 99 -14.44 8.31 -11.28
C ASN A 99 -12.96 7.93 -11.50
N ALA A 100 -12.16 8.83 -12.08
CA ALA A 100 -10.73 8.62 -12.30
C ALA A 100 -9.95 8.44 -11.01
N TRP A 101 -10.43 9.02 -9.91
CA TRP A 101 -9.84 8.90 -8.59
C TRP A 101 -10.54 7.77 -7.85
N GLN A 102 -9.81 6.72 -7.52
CA GLN A 102 -10.30 5.59 -6.73
C GLN A 102 -9.44 5.51 -5.46
N PRO A 103 -9.68 6.37 -4.45
CA PRO A 103 -9.08 6.21 -3.13
C PRO A 103 -9.57 4.91 -2.50
N PHE A 104 -8.72 4.31 -1.67
CA PHE A 104 -9.05 3.07 -0.97
C PHE A 104 -8.49 3.05 0.45
N VAL A 105 -9.15 2.26 1.28
CA VAL A 105 -8.67 1.87 2.61
C VAL A 105 -8.72 0.36 2.72
N GLY A 106 -7.80 -0.23 3.47
CA GLY A 106 -7.69 -1.66 3.57
C GLY A 106 -6.89 -2.12 4.75
N ALA A 107 -6.60 -3.42 4.75
CA ALA A 107 -5.67 -4.03 5.68
C ALA A 107 -4.89 -5.13 4.96
N SER A 108 -3.66 -5.34 5.38
CA SER A 108 -2.83 -6.44 4.93
C SER A 108 -2.19 -7.19 6.08
N ALA A 109 -1.94 -8.48 5.87
CA ALA A 109 -1.31 -9.38 6.83
C ALA A 109 -0.37 -10.33 6.10
N GLY A 110 0.73 -10.73 6.72
CA GLY A 110 1.71 -11.60 6.08
C GLY A 110 2.95 -11.83 6.89
N VAL A 111 4.00 -12.23 6.19
CA VAL A 111 5.32 -12.49 6.78
C VAL A 111 6.37 -11.60 6.12
N GLN A 112 7.27 -11.05 6.92
CA GLN A 112 8.51 -10.46 6.45
C GLN A 112 9.68 -11.36 6.81
N TYR A 113 10.72 -11.34 5.97
CA TYR A 113 11.86 -12.24 6.11
C TYR A 113 13.13 -11.67 5.46
N GLY A 114 14.28 -12.10 5.95
CA GLY A 114 15.59 -11.88 5.31
C GLY A 114 16.58 -11.09 6.16
N SER A 115 17.84 -11.01 5.72
CA SER A 115 18.92 -10.37 6.48
C SER A 115 18.79 -8.86 6.67
N GLY A 116 17.85 -8.22 5.97
CA GLY A 116 17.57 -6.79 6.08
C GLY A 116 16.50 -6.39 7.10
N VAL A 117 15.76 -7.36 7.65
CA VAL A 117 14.60 -7.14 8.53
C VAL A 117 14.55 -8.23 9.59
N ASN A 118 13.73 -8.06 10.63
CA ASN A 118 13.44 -9.16 11.54
C ASN A 118 12.37 -10.06 10.93
N ASP A 119 12.60 -11.37 10.93
CA ASP A 119 11.59 -12.34 10.50
C ASP A 119 10.40 -12.29 11.46
N ALA A 120 9.23 -11.91 10.94
CA ALA A 120 8.06 -11.59 11.75
C ALA A 120 6.75 -11.82 11.01
N PHE A 121 5.68 -12.07 11.76
CA PHE A 121 4.32 -11.99 11.22
C PHE A 121 3.79 -10.57 11.42
N ILE A 122 3.42 -9.93 10.31
CA ILE A 122 3.06 -8.52 10.27
C ILE A 122 1.60 -8.35 9.85
N ILE A 123 0.91 -7.38 10.45
CA ILE A 123 -0.46 -7.02 10.10
C ILE A 123 -0.68 -5.53 10.30
N GLY A 124 -1.57 -4.92 9.51
CA GLY A 124 -1.98 -3.56 9.78
C GLY A 124 -2.81 -2.90 8.70
N PRO A 125 -3.25 -1.66 8.96
CA PRO A 125 -4.09 -0.90 8.05
C PRO A 125 -3.28 -0.32 6.89
N GLU A 126 -4.00 0.00 5.82
CA GLU A 126 -3.46 0.72 4.67
C GLU A 126 -4.47 1.67 4.04
N VAL A 127 -3.92 2.63 3.32
CA VAL A 127 -4.65 3.66 2.59
C VAL A 127 -3.88 3.96 1.31
N GLY A 128 -4.61 4.20 0.24
CA GLY A 128 -4.00 4.61 -1.00
C GLY A 128 -4.97 5.26 -1.96
N VAL A 129 -4.47 5.56 -3.15
CA VAL A 129 -5.24 6.18 -4.22
C VAL A 129 -4.78 5.68 -5.56
N LYS A 130 -5.73 5.28 -6.40
CA LYS A 130 -5.51 4.97 -7.82
C LYS A 130 -6.03 6.14 -8.66
N TYR A 131 -5.24 6.58 -9.63
CA TYR A 131 -5.63 7.57 -10.64
C TYR A 131 -5.63 6.92 -12.03
N TYR A 132 -6.82 6.70 -12.58
CA TYR A 132 -7.01 6.07 -13.89
C TYR A 132 -6.62 7.04 -15.01
N VAL A 133 -5.49 6.75 -15.64
CA VAL A 133 -5.00 7.48 -16.83
C VAL A 133 -5.66 6.95 -18.10
N LYS A 134 -6.14 5.70 -18.07
CA LYS A 134 -6.91 5.01 -19.12
C LYS A 134 -7.87 4.00 -18.47
N GLU A 135 -8.80 3.49 -19.25
CA GLU A 135 -9.89 2.57 -18.84
C GLU A 135 -9.48 1.39 -17.95
N LYS A 136 -8.28 0.84 -18.13
CA LYS A 136 -7.76 -0.24 -17.27
C LYS A 136 -6.30 -0.01 -16.90
N THR A 137 -5.88 1.24 -16.82
CA THR A 137 -4.50 1.60 -16.47
C THR A 137 -4.48 2.79 -15.54
N PHE A 138 -3.79 2.66 -14.42
CA PHE A 138 -3.76 3.67 -13.38
C PHE A 138 -2.35 3.84 -12.81
N ILE A 139 -2.11 5.02 -12.26
CA ILE A 139 -0.98 5.29 -11.36
C ILE A 139 -1.52 5.15 -9.95
N THR A 140 -0.76 4.57 -9.03
CA THR A 140 -1.20 4.34 -7.65
C THR A 140 -0.16 4.73 -6.64
N GLY A 141 -0.61 5.33 -5.53
CA GLY A 141 0.18 5.55 -4.33
C GLY A 141 -0.46 4.83 -3.15
N ARG A 142 0.33 4.12 -2.34
CA ARG A 142 -0.14 3.41 -1.14
C ARG A 142 0.78 3.67 0.05
N VAL A 143 0.18 3.78 1.22
CA VAL A 143 0.85 3.78 2.53
C VAL A 143 0.24 2.69 3.39
N SER A 144 1.09 1.81 3.94
CA SER A 144 0.68 0.76 4.88
C SER A 144 1.50 0.89 6.15
N TYR A 145 0.86 0.79 7.32
CA TYR A 145 1.55 0.69 8.60
C TYR A 145 1.32 -0.70 9.15
N LEU A 146 2.38 -1.50 9.28
CA LEU A 146 2.30 -2.90 9.68
C LEU A 146 3.06 -3.11 10.98
N PHE A 147 2.37 -3.61 12.01
CA PHE A 147 2.97 -3.97 13.28
C PHE A 147 3.29 -5.46 13.31
N ASP A 148 4.35 -5.82 14.03
CA ASP A 148 4.63 -7.20 14.39
C ASP A 148 3.58 -7.67 15.41
N VAL A 149 3.06 -8.90 15.25
CA VAL A 149 2.06 -9.48 16.15
C VAL A 149 2.69 -10.07 17.42
N ASP A 150 3.97 -10.43 17.37
CA ASP A 150 4.69 -10.99 18.52
C ASP A 150 5.37 -9.91 19.39
N GLU A 151 5.38 -8.66 18.93
CA GLU A 151 5.93 -7.49 19.64
C GLU A 151 4.85 -6.43 19.94
N ASP A 152 5.23 -5.35 20.64
CA ASP A 152 4.32 -4.24 20.93
C ASP A 152 3.94 -3.47 19.65
N VAL A 153 2.71 -2.95 19.58
CA VAL A 153 2.16 -2.23 18.40
C VAL A 153 3.00 -1.02 17.97
N ASP A 154 3.86 -0.50 18.85
CA ASP A 154 4.77 0.61 18.56
C ASP A 154 5.97 0.22 17.68
N ASP A 155 6.30 -1.08 17.54
CA ASP A 155 7.39 -1.56 16.68
C ASP A 155 6.87 -1.96 15.28
N GLY A 156 6.36 -0.94 14.58
CA GLY A 156 5.73 -1.09 13.26
C GLY A 156 6.59 -0.59 12.10
N SER A 157 6.52 -1.29 10.97
CA SER A 157 7.13 -0.91 9.70
C SER A 157 6.15 -0.15 8.81
N THR A 158 6.57 1.01 8.31
CA THR A 158 5.77 1.76 7.32
C THR A 158 6.25 1.47 5.89
N PHE A 159 5.34 1.06 5.02
CA PHE A 159 5.59 0.83 3.61
C PHE A 159 4.96 1.91 2.77
N TYR A 160 5.74 2.48 1.85
CA TYR A 160 5.27 3.44 0.86
C TYR A 160 5.50 2.85 -0.53
N SER A 161 4.52 2.94 -1.41
CA SER A 161 4.70 2.57 -2.81
C SER A 161 4.08 3.60 -3.74
N LEU A 162 4.75 3.79 -4.88
CA LEU A 162 4.26 4.55 -6.02
C LEU A 162 4.49 3.68 -7.27
N GLY A 163 3.42 3.36 -7.98
CA GLY A 163 3.46 2.34 -9.03
C GLY A 163 2.48 2.59 -10.16
N ILE A 164 2.51 1.66 -11.11
CA ILE A 164 1.56 1.59 -12.22
C ILE A 164 0.82 0.27 -12.09
N GLY A 165 -0.48 0.29 -12.35
CA GLY A 165 -1.31 -0.91 -12.35
C GLY A 165 -2.21 -1.03 -13.56
N PHE A 166 -2.65 -2.27 -13.77
CA PHE A 166 -3.50 -2.67 -14.88
C PHE A 166 -4.63 -3.55 -14.36
N ASN A 167 -5.86 -3.28 -14.81
CA ASN A 167 -7.00 -4.16 -14.62
C ASN A 167 -7.23 -5.00 -15.88
N PHE A 168 -7.69 -6.25 -15.78
CA PHE A 168 -7.96 -7.13 -16.93
C PHE A 168 -8.84 -8.35 -16.60
#